data_AF-A0A822E0D2-F1
#
_entry.id   AF-A0A822E0D2-F1
#
_cell.length_a   1.000
_cell.length_b   1.000
_cell.length_c   1.000
_cell.angle_alpha   90.00
_cell.angle_beta   90.00
_cell.angle_gamma   90.00
#
_symmetry.space_group_name_H-M   'P 1'
#
loop_
_entity.id
_entity.type
_entity.pdbx_description
1 polymer ?
#
loop_
_entity_poly.entity_id
_entity_poly.type
_entity_poly.pdbx_seq_one_letter_code
_entity_poly.pdbx_strand_id
1 'polypeptide(L)' 'CCQCKKEFGALRRKHHCRQCGLIFCEACVSTKLTLSGTNKPVRVCDACCKNVLAQCAVNGP' A
#
# COMPACT_ATOMS: atom_id res chain seq x y z
N CYS A 1 -2.31 -10.70 -7.99
CA CYS A 1 -2.31 -9.67 -6.93
C CYS A 1 -2.02 -10.35 -5.58
N CYS A 2 -1.09 -9.83 -4.76
CA CYS A 2 -0.71 -10.49 -3.51
C CYS A 2 -1.84 -10.51 -2.47
N GLN A 3 -2.76 -9.54 -2.50
CA GLN A 3 -3.91 -9.45 -1.60
C GLN A 3 -5.13 -10.22 -2.13
N CYS A 4 -5.77 -9.76 -3.20
CA CYS A 4 -7.03 -10.34 -3.67
C CYS A 4 -6.88 -11.62 -4.51
N LYS A 5 -5.65 -12.11 -4.72
CA LYS A 5 -5.28 -13.30 -5.50
C LYS A 5 -5.74 -13.33 -6.97
N LYS A 6 -6.48 -12.33 -7.43
CA LYS A 6 -6.86 -12.19 -8.85
C LYS A 6 -5.62 -12.07 -9.74
N GLU A 7 -5.69 -12.71 -10.90
CA GLU A 7 -4.65 -12.70 -11.92
C GLU A 7 -4.49 -11.31 -12.54
N PHE A 8 -3.28 -11.05 -13.04
CA PHE A 8 -2.96 -9.84 -13.79
C PHE A 8 -3.17 -10.09 -15.28
N GLY A 9 -3.54 -9.05 -16.02
CA GLY A 9 -3.79 -9.13 -17.46
C GLY A 9 -3.65 -7.77 -18.12
N ALA A 10 -4.07 -7.64 -19.38
CA ALA A 10 -3.94 -6.39 -20.14
C ALA A 10 -4.62 -5.19 -19.44
N LEU A 11 -5.81 -5.40 -18.83
CA LEU A 11 -6.53 -4.36 -18.10
C LEU A 11 -6.10 -4.25 -16.62
N ARG A 12 -5.67 -5.36 -16.00
CA ARG A 12 -5.25 -5.37 -14.59
C ARG A 12 -3.73 -5.31 -14.51
N ARG A 13 -3.21 -4.08 -14.45
CA ARG A 13 -1.78 -3.80 -14.34
C ARG A 13 -1.23 -4.15 -12.95
N LYS A 14 0.09 -4.36 -12.91
CA LYS A 14 0.87 -4.66 -11.70
C LYS A 14 1.34 -3.37 -11.05
N HIS A 15 1.14 -3.25 -9.74
CA HIS A 15 1.54 -2.09 -8.95
C HIS A 15 2.32 -2.55 -7.72
N HIS A 16 3.45 -1.90 -7.44
CA HIS A 16 4.28 -2.22 -6.28
C HIS A 16 3.84 -1.41 -5.06
N CYS A 17 3.74 -2.06 -3.90
CA CYS A 17 3.67 -1.36 -2.62
C CYS A 17 5.04 -0.76 -2.31
N ARG A 18 5.11 0.56 -2.03
CA ARG A 18 6.38 1.22 -1.71
C ARG A 18 6.92 0.91 -0.31
N GLN A 19 6.10 0.30 0.55
CA GLN A 19 6.49 -0.11 1.91
C GLN A 19 7.03 -1.55 1.96
N CYS A 20 6.37 -2.51 1.32
CA CYS A 20 6.75 -3.94 1.40
C CYS A 20 7.30 -4.53 0.09
N GLY A 21 7.28 -3.78 -1.02
CA GLY A 21 7.80 -4.23 -2.33
C GLY A 21 6.93 -5.23 -3.09
N LEU A 22 5.88 -5.79 -2.47
CA LEU A 22 5.02 -6.79 -3.11
C LEU A 22 4.12 -6.21 -4.22
N ILE A 23 3.62 -7.09 -5.10
CA ILE A 23 2.84 -6.72 -6.30
C ILE A 23 1.33 -6.87 -6.06
N PHE A 24 0.58 -5.80 -6.34
CA PHE A 24 -0.87 -5.67 -6.18
C PHE A 24 -1.55 -5.12 -7.43
N CYS A 25 -2.87 -5.23 -7.50
CA CYS A 25 -3.67 -4.49 -8.49
C CYS A 25 -4.04 -3.11 -7.95
N GLU A 26 -4.44 -2.18 -8.83
CA GLU A 26 -4.77 -0.80 -8.44
C GLU A 26 -5.75 -0.72 -7.26
N ALA A 27 -6.81 -1.53 -7.26
CA ALA A 27 -7.81 -1.57 -6.21
C ALA A 27 -7.25 -1.99 -4.83
N CYS A 28 -6.17 -2.77 -4.78
CA CYS A 28 -5.54 -3.21 -3.52
C CYS A 28 -4.42 -2.27 -3.04
N VAL A 29 -4.04 -1.29 -3.86
CA VAL A 29 -3.05 -0.27 -3.53
C VAL A 29 -3.58 1.12 -3.87
N SER A 30 -4.88 1.37 -3.70
CA SER A 30 -5.50 2.66 -4.02
C SER A 30 -5.13 3.76 -3.03
N THR A 31 -4.73 3.39 -1.81
CA THR A 31 -4.35 4.32 -0.75
C THR A 31 -2.91 4.82 -0.90
N LYS A 32 -2.71 6.11 -0.64
CA LYS A 32 -1.39 6.72 -0.54
C LYS A 32 -1.18 7.21 0.88
N LEU A 33 -0.01 6.94 1.45
CA LEU A 33 0.38 7.41 2.77
C LEU A 33 1.72 8.13 2.70
N THR A 34 1.87 9.15 3.52
CA THR A 34 3.17 9.80 3.75
C THR A 34 3.93 8.95 4.75
N LEU A 35 4.96 8.24 4.30
CA LEU A 35 5.82 7.46 5.17
C LEU A 35 6.85 8.38 5.81
N SER A 36 7.25 8.08 7.05
CA SER A 36 8.33 8.77 7.75
C SER A 36 9.61 8.76 6.89
N GLY A 37 10.12 9.95 6.56
CA GLY A 37 11.29 10.11 5.67
C GLY A 37 10.97 10.40 4.20
N THR A 38 9.70 10.37 3.79
CA THR A 38 9.27 10.85 2.47
C THR A 38 8.37 12.06 2.58
N ASN A 39 8.68 13.11 1.81
CA ASN A 39 7.89 14.34 1.78
C ASN A 39 6.62 14.22 0.90
N LYS A 40 6.45 13.09 0.19
CA LYS A 40 5.34 12.87 -0.76
C LYS A 40 4.57 11.60 -0.41
N PRO A 41 3.24 11.60 -0.53
CA PRO A 41 2.43 10.42 -0.26
C PRO A 41 2.71 9.33 -1.29
N VAL A 42 3.13 8.17 -0.82
CA VAL A 42 3.47 7.03 -1.66
C VAL A 42 2.38 5.96 -1.60
N ARG A 43 2.25 5.24 -2.71
CA ARG A 43 1.26 4.18 -2.86
C ARG A 43 1.66 2.96 -2.02
N VAL A 44 0.76 2.51 -1.14
CA VAL A 44 0.96 1.35 -0.26
C VAL A 44 -0.20 0.38 -0.37
N CYS A 45 0.01 -0.89 -0.03
CA CYS A 45 -1.09 -1.87 0.04
C CYS A 45 -1.92 -1.67 1.31
N ASP A 46 -3.13 -2.20 1.31
CA ASP A 46 -4.07 -2.09 2.44
C ASP A 46 -3.47 -2.57 3.77
N ALA A 47 -2.70 -3.66 3.75
CA ALA A 47 -2.02 -4.19 4.94
C ALA A 47 -0.97 -3.21 5.49
N CYS A 48 -0.12 -2.65 4.63
CA CYS A 48 0.85 -1.63 5.04
C CYS A 48 0.17 -0.35 5.50
N CYS A 49 -0.96 0.01 4.87
CA CYS A 49 -1.75 1.15 5.28
C CYS A 49 -2.25 1.00 6.72
N LYS A 50 -2.90 -0.13 7.03
CA LYS A 50 -3.37 -0.45 8.38
C LYS A 50 -2.23 -0.46 9.40
N ASN A 51 -1.08 -1.03 9.04
CA ASN A 51 0.07 -1.07 9.93
C ASN A 51 0.60 0.34 10.26
N VAL A 52 0.68 1.24 9.27
CA VAL A 52 1.13 2.62 9.48
C VAL A 52 0.10 3.41 10.29
N LEU A 53 -1.19 3.30 9.98
CA LEU A 53 -2.25 3.97 10.73
C LEU A 53 -2.35 3.48 12.18
N ALA A 54 -2.17 2.17 12.40
CA ALA A 54 -2.09 1.60 13.76
C ALA A 54 -0.89 2.17 14.53
N GLN A 55 0.27 2.33 13.87
CA GLN A 55 1.46 2.95 14.48
C GLN A 55 1.24 4.43 14.83
N CYS A 56 0.48 5.18 14.03
CA CYS A 56 0.11 6.55 14.38
C CYS A 56 -0.83 6.61 15.60
N ALA A 57 -1.68 5.61 15.80
CA ALA A 57 -2.62 5.57 16.93
C ALA A 57 -1.95 5.17 18.26
N VAL A 58 -0.88 4.36 18.24
CA VAL A 58 -0.14 3.98 19.46
C VAL A 58 0.94 4.98 19.88
N ASN A 59 1.24 5.99 19.06
CA ASN A 59 2.21 7.05 19.37
C ASN A 59 1.57 8.45 19.48
N GLY A 60 0.27 8.54 19.75
CA GLY A 60 -0.38 9.78 20.22
C GLY A 60 -0.17 9.96 21.73
N PRO A 61 -0.15 11.22 22.22
CA PRO A 61 0.66 11.73 23.33
C PRO A 61 0.60 10.98 24.66
#